data_AF-A0A093QQQ3-F1
#
_entry.id   AF-A0A093QQQ3-F1
#
_cell.length_a   1.000
_cell.length_b   1.000
_cell.length_c   1.000
_cell.angle_alpha   90.00
_cell.angle_beta   90.00
_cell.angle_gamma   90.00
#
_symmetry.space_group_name_H-M   'P 1'
#
loop_
_entity.id
_entity.type
_entity.pdbx_description
1 polymer ?
#
loop_
_entity_poly.entity_id
_entity_poly.type
_entity_poly.pdbx_seq_one_letter_code
_entity_poly.pdbx_strand_id
1 'polypeptide(L)'
;GNFLLANFETHLKEACLHFSRRVGYRCPSCAVVFGGVSSIKSHIQTSHCEVFHKCPICPMAFKSAPSAHAHVYTQHPGFSNQQSKMIYKCAMCDTVFTHKPLLSSHFDQHL
;
A
#
# COMPACT_ATOMS: atom_id res chain seq x y z
N GLY A 1 3.69 23.05 47.31
CA GLY A 1 2.40 22.41 47.63
C GLY A 1 2.07 21.39 46.57
N ASN A 2 2.13 20.10 46.90
CA ASN A 2 1.94 18.97 45.96
C ASN A 2 0.55 18.91 45.30
N PHE A 3 -0.42 19.68 45.80
CA PHE A 3 -1.79 19.68 45.32
C PHE A 3 -1.97 20.36 43.94
N LEU A 4 -1.18 21.39 43.63
CA LEU A 4 -1.25 22.10 42.34
C LEU A 4 -0.61 21.29 41.19
N LEU A 5 0.41 20.47 41.49
CA LEU A 5 1.07 19.62 40.49
C LEU A 5 0.16 18.46 40.04
N ALA A 6 -0.54 17.84 40.99
CA ALA A 6 -1.46 16.73 40.70
C ALA A 6 -2.64 17.17 39.81
N ASN A 7 -3.18 18.37 40.05
CA ASN A 7 -4.24 18.95 39.22
C ASN A 7 -3.76 19.35 37.81
N PHE A 8 -2.49 19.76 37.69
CA PHE A 8 -1.89 20.06 36.40
C PHE A 8 -1.68 18.79 35.55
N GLU A 9 -1.21 17.69 36.14
CA GLU A 9 -1.08 16.42 35.43
C GLU A 9 -2.43 15.83 34.98
N THR A 10 -3.45 15.92 35.82
CA THR A 10 -4.81 15.47 35.47
C THR A 10 -5.40 16.32 34.34
N HIS A 11 -5.25 17.65 34.40
CA HIS A 11 -5.63 18.55 33.30
C HIS A 11 -4.93 18.18 31.98
N LEU A 12 -3.63 17.88 32.01
CA LEU A 12 -2.85 17.50 30.82
C LEU A 12 -3.27 16.15 30.21
N LYS A 13 -3.69 15.19 31.05
CA LYS A 13 -4.12 13.85 30.60
C LYS A 13 -5.58 13.82 30.14
N GLU A 14 -6.48 14.49 30.86
CA GLU A 14 -7.93 14.34 30.70
C GLU A 14 -8.58 15.49 29.92
N ALA A 15 -8.06 16.71 29.99
CA ALA A 15 -8.68 17.89 29.39
C ALA A 15 -7.99 18.38 28.12
N CYS A 16 -6.66 18.33 28.04
CA CYS A 16 -5.92 18.91 26.91
C CYS A 16 -5.29 17.90 25.94
N LEU A 17 -5.39 16.59 26.16
CA LEU A 17 -4.92 15.52 25.25
C LEU A 17 -3.48 15.69 24.70
N HIS A 18 -2.64 16.56 25.25
CA HIS A 18 -1.30 16.85 24.75
C HIS A 18 -0.43 15.58 24.71
N PHE A 19 -0.62 14.68 25.69
CA PHE A 19 0.01 13.36 25.76
C PHE A 19 -0.79 12.25 25.07
N SER A 20 -2.05 12.49 24.72
CA SER A 20 -2.93 11.56 24.01
C SER A 20 -2.74 11.65 22.48
N ARG A 21 -1.87 12.54 22.01
CA ARG A 21 -1.40 12.58 20.62
C ARG A 21 -0.54 11.33 20.37
N ARG A 22 -1.19 10.17 20.19
CA ARG A 22 -0.52 8.95 19.73
C ARG A 22 0.13 9.27 18.40
N VAL A 23 1.46 9.34 18.39
CA VAL A 23 2.25 9.41 17.16
C VAL A 23 1.99 8.10 16.42
N GLY A 24 1.08 8.17 15.46
CA GLY A 24 0.67 7.05 14.62
C GLY A 24 1.06 7.30 13.17
N TYR A 25 1.14 6.22 12.41
CA TYR A 25 1.44 6.26 10.99
C TYR A 25 0.13 6.39 10.22
N ARG A 26 -0.07 7.54 9.57
CA ARG A 26 -1.28 7.83 8.80
C ARG A 26 -1.15 7.36 7.37
N CYS A 27 -2.10 6.56 6.90
CA CYS A 27 -2.16 6.14 5.51
C CYS A 27 -2.42 7.34 4.57
N PRO A 28 -1.57 7.58 3.55
CA PRO A 28 -1.76 8.69 2.63
C PRO A 28 -2.97 8.50 1.70
N SER A 29 -3.39 7.26 1.43
CA SER A 29 -4.47 6.95 0.50
C SER A 29 -5.89 6.98 1.12
N CYS A 30 -6.03 6.69 2.43
CA CYS A 30 -7.35 6.63 3.08
C CYS A 30 -7.40 7.19 4.51
N ALA A 31 -6.34 7.87 4.97
CA ALA A 31 -6.26 8.55 6.27
C ALA A 31 -6.40 7.68 7.53
N VAL A 32 -6.51 6.36 7.41
CA VAL A 32 -6.48 5.42 8.57
C VAL A 32 -5.15 5.54 9.30
N VAL A 33 -5.19 5.53 10.63
CA VAL A 33 -4.01 5.67 11.50
C VAL A 33 -3.63 4.32 12.12
N PHE A 34 -2.36 3.97 12.01
CA PHE A 34 -1.79 2.72 12.51
C PHE A 34 -0.78 2.99 13.62
N GLY A 35 -0.67 2.06 14.58
CA GLY A 35 0.27 2.18 15.70
C GLY A 35 1.73 1.86 15.37
N GLY A 36 2.04 1.42 14.14
CA GLY A 36 3.40 1.05 13.75
C GLY A 36 3.63 1.03 12.24
N VAL A 37 4.90 1.09 11.83
CA VAL A 37 5.33 1.07 10.41
C VAL A 37 4.89 -0.22 9.71
N SER A 38 5.03 -1.36 10.38
CA SER A 38 4.67 -2.67 9.81
C SER A 38 3.17 -2.78 9.50
N SER A 39 2.31 -2.20 10.34
CA SER A 39 0.85 -2.24 10.16
C SER A 39 0.37 -1.32 9.04
N ILE A 40 0.90 -0.09 8.92
CA ILE A 40 0.60 0.77 7.76
C ILE A 40 1.13 0.15 6.46
N LYS A 41 2.34 -0.44 6.48
CA LYS A 41 2.93 -1.09 5.29
C LYS A 41 2.08 -2.25 4.79
N SER A 42 1.61 -3.11 5.70
CA SER A 42 0.69 -4.21 5.37
C SER A 42 -0.65 -3.70 4.83
N HIS A 43 -1.21 -2.65 5.45
CA HIS A 43 -2.44 -2.03 4.99
C HIS A 43 -2.32 -1.49 3.57
N ILE A 44 -1.29 -0.69 3.26
CA ILE A 44 -1.09 -0.13 1.92
C ILE A 44 -0.91 -1.25 0.89
N GLN A 45 -0.12 -2.28 1.21
CA GLN A 45 0.11 -3.41 0.32
C GLN A 45 -1.12 -4.23 -0.04
N THR A 46 -2.13 -4.24 0.83
CA THR A 46 -3.35 -5.04 0.63
C THR A 46 -4.53 -4.21 0.14
N SER A 47 -4.60 -2.94 0.55
CA SER A 47 -5.76 -2.08 0.31
C SER A 47 -5.58 -1.13 -0.87
N HIS A 48 -4.34 -0.71 -1.16
CA HIS A 48 -4.07 0.36 -2.13
C HIS A 48 -3.15 -0.08 -3.28
N CYS A 49 -2.41 -1.17 -3.13
CA CYS A 49 -1.63 -1.71 -4.23
C CYS A 49 -2.53 -2.33 -5.29
N GLU A 50 -2.40 -1.85 -6.51
CA GLU A 50 -3.06 -2.44 -7.66
C GLU A 50 -2.22 -3.58 -8.24
N VAL A 51 -2.87 -4.71 -8.50
CA VAL A 51 -2.27 -5.86 -9.20
C VAL A 51 -2.79 -5.87 -10.63
N PHE A 52 -1.89 -6.10 -11.58
CA PHE A 52 -2.22 -6.26 -12.99
C PHE A 52 -1.57 -7.52 -13.57
N HIS A 53 -2.11 -7.99 -14.69
CA HIS A 53 -1.61 -9.10 -15.48
C HIS A 53 -0.98 -8.54 -16.76
N LYS A 54 0.35 -8.53 -16.80
CA LYS A 54 1.12 -8.04 -17.95
C LYS A 54 1.14 -9.08 -19.06
N CYS A 55 0.88 -8.64 -20.28
CA CYS A 55 1.08 -9.43 -21.48
C CYS A 55 2.56 -9.81 -21.60
N PRO A 56 2.89 -11.09 -21.87
CA PRO A 56 4.28 -11.51 -22.01
C PRO A 56 4.94 -11.01 -23.31
N ILE A 57 4.17 -10.46 -24.24
CA ILE A 57 4.60 -10.16 -25.62
C ILE A 57 4.62 -8.65 -25.89
N CYS A 58 3.75 -7.88 -25.24
CA CYS A 58 3.63 -6.45 -25.45
C CYS A 58 3.53 -5.68 -24.10
N PRO A 59 3.61 -4.34 -24.12
CA PRO A 59 3.56 -3.54 -22.89
C PRO A 59 2.19 -3.50 -22.18
N MET A 60 1.13 -4.07 -22.77
CA MET A 60 -0.22 -4.01 -22.18
C MET A 60 -0.32 -4.80 -20.88
N ALA A 61 -1.11 -4.27 -19.94
CA ALA A 61 -1.43 -4.91 -18.68
C ALA A 61 -2.92 -4.81 -18.38
N PHE A 62 -3.47 -5.83 -17.75
CA PHE A 62 -4.90 -6.00 -17.58
C PHE A 62 -5.26 -6.20 -16.10
N LYS A 63 -6.48 -5.85 -15.71
CA LYS A 63 -6.96 -6.03 -14.32
C LYS A 63 -7.22 -7.48 -13.94
N SER A 64 -7.25 -8.42 -14.88
CA SER A 64 -7.54 -9.83 -14.60
C SER A 64 -6.79 -10.79 -15.52
N ALA A 65 -6.54 -12.01 -15.05
CA ALA A 65 -5.91 -13.06 -15.86
C ALA A 65 -6.72 -13.42 -17.13
N PRO A 66 -8.07 -13.57 -17.08
CA PRO A 66 -8.85 -13.88 -18.27
C PRO A 66 -8.79 -12.78 -19.34
N SER A 67 -8.78 -11.51 -18.95
CA SER A 67 -8.66 -10.40 -19.91
C SER A 67 -7.28 -10.37 -20.58
N ALA A 68 -6.21 -10.61 -19.82
CA ALA A 68 -4.88 -10.77 -20.41
C ALA A 68 -4.79 -11.98 -21.35
N HIS A 69 -5.41 -13.11 -20.99
CA HIS A 69 -5.42 -14.31 -21.83
C HIS A 69 -6.20 -14.08 -23.14
N ALA A 70 -7.39 -13.49 -23.06
CA ALA A 70 -8.18 -13.13 -24.24
C ALA A 70 -7.42 -12.16 -25.16
N HIS A 71 -6.69 -11.20 -24.60
CA HIS A 71 -5.81 -10.33 -25.36
C HIS A 71 -4.71 -11.11 -26.09
N VAL A 72 -3.99 -12.00 -25.40
CA VAL A 72 -2.94 -12.83 -26.03
C VAL A 72 -3.54 -13.70 -27.13
N TYR A 73 -4.70 -14.33 -26.91
CA TYR A 73 -5.35 -15.17 -27.90
C TYR A 73 -5.74 -14.41 -29.17
N THR A 74 -6.25 -13.18 -29.03
CA THR A 74 -6.78 -12.40 -30.17
C THR A 74 -5.72 -11.56 -30.87
N GLN A 75 -4.78 -10.96 -30.12
CA GLN A 75 -3.77 -10.05 -30.66
C GLN A 75 -2.43 -10.74 -30.93
N HIS A 76 -2.20 -11.91 -30.32
CA HIS A 76 -0.97 -12.69 -30.44
C HIS A 76 -1.25 -14.19 -30.68
N PRO A 77 -1.99 -14.55 -31.75
CA PRO A 77 -2.50 -15.91 -31.98
C PRO A 77 -1.42 -17.01 -32.01
N GLY A 78 -0.17 -16.68 -32.36
CA GLY A 78 0.97 -17.62 -32.32
C GLY A 78 1.57 -17.87 -30.92
N PHE A 79 1.07 -17.20 -29.89
CA PHE A 79 1.63 -17.23 -28.53
C PHE A 79 0.55 -17.47 -27.46
N SER A 80 -0.60 -18.03 -27.82
CA SER A 80 -1.72 -18.32 -26.91
C SER A 80 -1.36 -19.14 -25.66
N ASN A 81 -0.28 -19.92 -25.73
CA ASN A 81 0.25 -20.71 -24.62
C ASN A 81 1.05 -19.89 -23.59
N GLN A 82 1.36 -18.62 -23.87
CA GLN A 82 2.13 -17.77 -22.97
C GLN A 82 1.24 -17.23 -21.84
N GLN A 83 1.69 -17.43 -20.60
CA GLN A 83 0.97 -16.98 -19.42
C GLN A 83 1.32 -15.51 -19.09
N SER A 84 0.28 -14.74 -18.76
CA SER A 84 0.46 -13.38 -18.23
C SER A 84 1.18 -13.41 -16.88
N LYS A 85 2.08 -12.44 -16.67
CA LYS A 85 2.80 -12.30 -15.39
C LYS A 85 2.12 -11.25 -14.54
N MET A 86 1.96 -11.55 -13.25
CA MET A 86 1.47 -10.56 -12.30
C MET A 86 2.52 -9.47 -12.11
N ILE A 87 2.07 -8.22 -12.08
CA ILE A 87 2.85 -7.03 -11.76
C ILE A 87 2.09 -6.22 -10.70
N TYR A 88 2.82 -5.42 -9.94
CA TYR A 88 2.32 -4.68 -8.79
C TYR A 88 2.63 -3.20 -8.98
N LYS A 89 1.61 -2.35 -9.01
CA LYS A 89 1.77 -0.89 -9.08
C LYS A 89 1.85 -0.32 -7.66
N CYS A 90 2.79 0.60 -7.44
CA CYS A 90 2.87 1.34 -6.20
C CYS A 90 1.61 2.19 -5.98
N ALA A 91 1.12 2.24 -4.75
CA ALA A 91 -0.03 3.07 -4.38
C ALA A 91 0.29 4.57 -4.26
N MET A 92 1.58 4.92 -4.18
CA MET A 92 2.04 6.29 -3.92
C MET A 92 2.81 6.92 -5.09
N CYS A 93 3.11 6.15 -6.14
CA CYS A 93 3.74 6.64 -7.35
C CYS A 93 3.49 5.69 -8.54
N ASP A 94 4.00 6.01 -9.72
CA ASP A 94 3.76 5.22 -10.94
C ASP A 94 4.76 4.06 -11.16
N THR A 95 5.56 3.72 -10.16
CA THR A 95 6.50 2.59 -10.28
C THR A 95 5.77 1.25 -10.27
N VAL A 96 6.27 0.32 -11.09
CA VAL A 96 5.70 -1.01 -11.28
C VAL A 96 6.77 -2.06 -11.01
N PHE A 97 6.39 -3.09 -10.27
CA PHE A 97 7.27 -4.18 -9.86
C PHE A 97 6.76 -5.51 -10.37
N THR A 98 7.67 -6.42 -10.70
CA THR A 98 7.34 -7.80 -11.08
C THR A 98 7.13 -8.73 -9.88
N HIS A 99 7.56 -8.30 -8.69
CA HIS A 99 7.48 -9.10 -7.46
C HIS A 99 7.08 -8.26 -6.24
N LYS A 100 6.30 -8.87 -5.36
CA LYS A 100 5.81 -8.23 -4.12
C LYS A 100 6.94 -7.77 -3.16
N PRO A 101 8.06 -8.51 -2.97
CA PRO A 101 9.16 -8.02 -2.13
C PRO A 101 9.85 -6.76 -2.65
N LEU A 102 9.91 -6.56 -3.97
CA LEU A 102 10.48 -5.36 -4.58
C LEU A 102 9.60 -4.13 -4.31
N LEU A 103 8.29 -4.28 -4.48
CA LEU A 103 7.33 -3.26 -4.07
C LEU A 103 7.43 -2.97 -2.56
N SER A 104 7.58 -4.02 -1.75
CA SER A 104 7.69 -3.90 -0.28
C SER A 104 8.91 -3.10 0.14
N SER A 105 10.08 -3.34 -0.46
CA SER A 105 11.30 -2.58 -0.17
C SER A 105 11.26 -1.17 -0.74
N HIS A 106 10.66 -0.98 -1.92
CA HIS A 106 10.43 0.36 -2.47
C HIS A 106 9.54 1.20 -1.56
N PHE A 107 8.56 0.60 -0.88
CA PHE A 107 7.70 1.34 0.05
C PHE A 107 8.43 2.01 1.20
N ASP A 108 9.58 1.47 1.62
CA ASP A 108 10.39 2.07 2.67
C ASP A 108 11.00 3.43 2.25
N GLN A 109 10.96 3.77 0.96
CA GLN A 109 11.37 5.08 0.43
C GLN A 109 10.28 6.16 0.55
N HIS A 110 9.04 5.78 0.87
CA HIS A 110 7.90 6.69 1.01
C HIS A 110 7.47 6.92 2.47
N LEU A 111 8.08 6.22 3.42
CA LEU A 111 7.83 6.29 4.86
C LEU A 111 8.99 7.03 5.54
#